data_AF-A0A2S2NDX3-F1
#
_entry.id   AF-A0A2S2NDX3-F1
#
_cell.length_a   1.000
_cell.length_b   1.000
_cell.length_c   1.000
_cell.angle_alpha   90.00
_cell.angle_beta   90.00
_cell.angle_gamma   90.00
#
_symmetry.space_group_name_H-M   'P 1'
#
loop_
_entity.id
_entity.type
_entity.pdbx_description
1 polymer ?
#
loop_
_entity_poly.entity_id
_entity_poly.type
_entity_poly.pdbx_seq_one_letter_code
_entity_poly.pdbx_strand_id
1 'polypeptide(L)'
;VAVFRPIKRCWRNTLDTWKVKNSGIIPKSEFPKLLRNTLEQLSESMKNNIKSGFSATGIYPFNKQKVLNKVPSRSEENDNDLSRSWTEAFVDILSDVRNKKDLVKKRRGKKINISAGKSVRINDIKK
;
A
#
# COMPACT_ATOMS: atom_id res chain seq x y z
N VAL A 1 7.20 -1.97 9.31
CA VAL A 1 7.58 -3.29 9.86
C VAL A 1 7.00 -4.39 8.98
N ALA A 2 7.82 -5.36 8.57
CA ALA A 2 7.65 -6.15 7.35
C ALA A 2 6.67 -7.35 7.41
N VAL A 3 5.82 -7.45 8.45
CA VAL A 3 5.02 -8.66 8.74
C VAL A 3 3.64 -8.66 8.05
N PHE A 4 2.96 -7.52 8.04
CA PHE A 4 1.56 -7.47 7.60
C PHE A 4 1.37 -7.72 6.10
N ARG A 5 2.29 -7.26 5.26
CA ARG A 5 2.20 -7.48 3.80
C ARG A 5 2.29 -8.97 3.44
N PRO A 6 3.29 -9.73 3.93
CA PRO A 6 3.32 -11.19 3.81
C PRO A 6 2.04 -11.88 4.29
N ILE A 7 1.54 -11.53 5.48
CA ILE A 7 0.30 -12.12 6.03
C ILE A 7 -0.87 -11.88 5.09
N LYS A 8 -1.09 -10.63 4.66
CA LYS A 8 -2.21 -10.27 3.76
C LYS A 8 -2.11 -11.01 2.41
N ARG A 9 -0.90 -11.25 1.91
CA ARG A 9 -0.68 -12.00 0.66
C ARG A 9 -1.05 -13.48 0.84
N CYS A 10 -0.49 -14.15 1.86
CA CYS A 10 -0.85 -15.56 2.09
C CYS A 10 -2.31 -15.74 2.44
N TRP A 11 -2.90 -14.84 3.24
CA TRP A 11 -4.33 -14.88 3.53
C TRP A 11 -5.17 -14.89 2.26
N ARG A 12 -4.87 -14.04 1.27
CA ARG A 12 -5.56 -14.05 -0.03
C ARG A 12 -5.42 -15.39 -0.73
N ASN A 13 -4.21 -15.95 -0.76
CA ASN A 13 -3.98 -17.26 -1.39
C ASN A 13 -4.78 -18.37 -0.70
N THR A 14 -4.80 -18.39 0.64
CA THR A 14 -5.59 -19.34 1.43
C THR A 14 -7.08 -19.18 1.13
N LEU A 15 -7.58 -17.95 1.03
CA LEU A 15 -8.96 -17.68 0.64
C LEU A 15 -9.27 -18.10 -0.79
N ASP A 16 -8.36 -17.87 -1.74
CA ASP A 16 -8.53 -18.29 -3.12
C ASP A 16 -8.63 -19.81 -3.22
N THR A 17 -7.75 -20.56 -2.54
CA THR A 17 -7.82 -22.02 -2.47
C THR A 17 -9.11 -22.53 -1.84
N TRP A 18 -9.59 -21.87 -0.78
CA TRP A 18 -10.85 -22.25 -0.14
C TRP A 18 -12.06 -21.96 -1.03
N LYS A 19 -12.08 -20.82 -1.73
CA LYS A 19 -13.17 -20.39 -2.64
C LYS A 19 -13.27 -21.20 -3.92
N VAL A 20 -12.21 -21.90 -4.33
CA VAL A 20 -12.30 -22.88 -5.43
C VAL A 20 -13.23 -24.03 -5.07
N LYS A 21 -13.29 -24.41 -3.79
CA LYS A 21 -14.09 -25.54 -3.29
C LYS A 21 -15.42 -25.14 -2.66
N ASN A 22 -15.56 -23.86 -2.29
CA ASN A 22 -16.71 -23.36 -1.52
C ASN A 22 -17.21 -22.04 -2.14
N SER A 23 -18.53 -21.86 -2.21
CA SER A 23 -19.15 -20.60 -2.62
C SER A 23 -19.62 -19.79 -1.41
N GLY A 24 -19.67 -18.47 -1.54
CA GLY A 24 -20.25 -17.58 -0.52
C GLY A 24 -19.29 -17.12 0.58
N ILE A 25 -19.86 -16.84 1.75
CA ILE A 25 -19.17 -16.24 2.91
C ILE A 25 -18.51 -17.35 3.73
N ILE A 26 -17.33 -17.05 4.28
CA ILE A 26 -16.58 -17.98 5.14
C ILE A 26 -17.36 -18.19 6.45
N PRO A 27 -17.74 -19.43 6.80
CA PRO A 27 -18.34 -19.73 8.10
C PRO A 27 -17.38 -19.44 9.25
N LYS A 28 -17.91 -19.01 10.41
CA LYS A 28 -17.10 -18.71 11.60
C LYS A 28 -16.31 -19.93 12.10
N SER A 29 -16.81 -21.14 11.87
CA SER A 29 -16.16 -22.42 12.20
C SER A 29 -14.92 -22.71 11.35
N GLU A 30 -14.89 -22.23 10.10
CA GLU A 30 -13.78 -22.45 9.18
C GLU A 30 -12.67 -21.41 9.34
N PHE A 31 -13.01 -20.21 9.84
CA PHE A 31 -12.04 -19.13 10.03
C PHE A 31 -10.78 -19.53 10.81
N PRO A 32 -10.86 -20.20 11.98
CA PRO A 32 -9.66 -20.61 12.73
C PRO A 32 -8.74 -21.53 11.93
N LYS A 33 -9.30 -22.46 11.15
CA LYS A 33 -8.54 -23.40 10.31
C LYS A 33 -7.80 -22.66 9.21
N LEU A 34 -8.50 -21.74 8.51
CA LEU A 34 -7.90 -20.94 7.44
C LEU A 34 -6.80 -20.02 7.98
N LEU A 35 -7.01 -19.41 9.15
CA LEU A 35 -6.02 -18.57 9.79
C LEU A 35 -4.77 -19.37 10.17
N ARG A 36 -4.94 -20.56 10.75
CA ARG A 36 -3.84 -21.46 11.08
C ARG A 36 -3.02 -21.82 9.85
N ASN A 37 -3.67 -22.26 8.77
CA ASN A 37 -3.00 -22.59 7.51
C ASN A 37 -2.19 -21.41 6.96
N THR A 38 -2.72 -20.19 7.10
CA THR A 38 -2.05 -18.96 6.66
C THR A 38 -0.78 -18.69 7.46
N LEU A 39 -0.81 -18.90 8.78
CA LEU A 39 0.34 -18.69 9.66
C LEU A 39 1.41 -19.77 9.47
N GLU A 40 1.00 -21.03 9.28
CA GLU A 40 1.92 -22.15 9.01
C GLU A 40 2.70 -21.92 7.71
N GLN A 41 2.04 -21.45 6.64
CA GLN A 41 2.71 -21.08 5.38
C GLN A 41 3.77 -19.97 5.54
N LEU A 42 3.62 -19.12 6.56
CA LEU A 42 4.54 -18.01 6.79
C LEU A 42 5.67 -18.34 7.76
N SER A 43 5.53 -19.40 8.56
CA SER A 43 6.36 -19.68 9.74
C SER A 43 7.86 -19.53 9.48
N GLU A 44 8.36 -20.15 8.42
CA GLU A 44 9.78 -20.12 8.04
C GLU A 44 10.27 -18.71 7.63
N SER A 45 9.47 -18.00 6.83
CA SER A 45 9.81 -16.66 6.32
C SER A 45 9.62 -15.55 7.35
N MET A 46 8.76 -15.75 8.34
CA MET A 46 8.32 -14.72 9.28
C MET A 46 9.49 -14.17 10.09
N LYS A 47 10.34 -15.05 10.62
CA LYS A 47 11.51 -14.67 11.41
C LYS A 47 12.46 -13.78 10.61
N ASN A 48 12.71 -14.14 9.36
CA ASN A 48 13.60 -13.39 8.47
C ASN A 48 12.99 -12.04 8.05
N ASN A 49 11.69 -12.01 7.77
CA ASN A 49 10.96 -10.77 7.48
C ASN A 49 11.01 -9.80 8.66
N ILE A 50 10.81 -10.29 9.88
CA ILE A 50 10.90 -9.46 11.10
C ILE A 50 12.31 -8.90 11.25
N LYS A 51 13.34 -9.75 11.17
CA LYS A 51 14.75 -9.34 11.27
C LYS A 51 15.10 -8.29 10.20
N SER A 52 14.72 -8.52 8.95
CA SER A 52 14.94 -7.59 7.84
C SER A 52 14.22 -6.25 8.06
N GLY A 53 12.95 -6.31 8.50
CA GLY A 53 12.15 -5.13 8.82
C GLY A 53 12.76 -4.29 9.94
N PHE A 54 13.26 -4.93 11.00
CA PHE A 54 13.94 -4.26 12.11
C PHE A 54 15.33 -3.75 11.73
N SER A 55 16.04 -4.46 10.87
CA SER A 55 17.34 -4.00 10.35
C SER A 55 17.16 -2.72 9.51
N ALA A 56 16.11 -2.66 8.70
CA ALA A 56 15.79 -1.48 7.91
C ALA A 56 15.42 -0.25 8.75
N THR A 57 14.94 -0.44 9.98
CA THR A 57 14.65 0.64 10.94
C THR A 57 15.78 0.88 11.94
N GLY A 58 16.89 0.15 11.84
CA GLY A 58 18.02 0.27 12.79
C GLY A 58 17.73 -0.26 14.20
N ILE A 59 16.65 -1.03 14.38
CA ILE A 59 16.27 -1.61 15.68
C ILE A 59 17.06 -2.89 15.95
N TYR A 60 17.23 -3.75 14.94
CA TYR A 60 17.93 -5.02 15.11
C TYR A 60 18.70 -5.46 13.85
N PRO A 61 20.04 -5.64 13.93
CA PRO A 61 20.91 -5.16 15.01
C PRO A 61 20.77 -3.64 15.20
N PHE A 62 21.00 -3.15 16.43
CA PHE A 62 20.86 -1.73 16.73
C PHE A 62 21.87 -0.92 15.90
N ASN A 63 21.37 0.01 15.09
CA ASN A 63 22.19 0.91 14.28
C ASN A 63 21.44 2.21 14.00
N LYS A 64 21.74 3.27 14.77
CA LYS A 64 21.14 4.60 14.61
C LYS A 64 21.35 5.22 13.22
N GLN A 65 22.45 4.90 12.53
CA GLN A 65 22.76 5.48 11.22
C GLN A 65 21.75 5.05 10.15
N LYS A 66 21.12 3.87 10.31
CA LYS A 66 20.03 3.43 9.41
C LYS A 66 18.85 4.37 9.40
N VAL A 67 18.56 5.03 10.53
CA VAL A 67 17.49 6.02 10.66
C VAL A 67 17.99 7.38 10.19
N LEU A 68 19.17 7.81 10.66
CA LEU A 68 19.74 9.12 10.31
C LEU A 68 19.92 9.30 8.80
N ASN A 69 20.38 8.26 8.08
CA ASN A 69 20.53 8.30 6.63
C ASN A 69 19.20 8.38 5.85
N LYS A 70 18.06 8.11 6.50
CA LYS A 70 16.73 8.25 5.89
C LYS A 70 16.09 9.61 6.18
N VAL A 71 16.64 10.35 7.14
CA VAL A 71 16.23 11.73 7.37
C VAL A 71 16.87 12.56 6.26
N PRO A 72 16.08 13.28 5.44
CA PRO A 72 16.64 14.17 4.44
C PRO A 72 17.61 15.14 5.11
N SER A 73 18.86 15.15 4.67
CA SER A 73 19.83 16.14 5.11
C SER A 73 19.40 17.48 4.51
N ARG A 74 19.06 18.45 5.37
CA ARG A 74 18.83 19.83 4.94
C ARG A 74 20.19 20.42 4.62
N SER A 75 20.56 20.49 3.34
CA SER A 75 21.71 21.27 2.91
C SER A 75 21.29 22.74 2.88
N GLU A 76 22.07 23.62 3.54
CA GLU A 76 21.73 25.05 3.61
C GLU A 76 21.68 25.72 2.23
N GLU A 77 22.36 25.14 1.23
CA GLU A 77 22.34 25.60 -0.17
C GLU A 77 20.98 25.36 -0.87
N ASN A 78 20.20 24.35 -0.45
CA ASN A 78 18.91 24.02 -1.07
C ASN A 78 17.72 24.83 -0.54
N ASP A 79 17.87 25.52 0.59
CA ASP A 79 16.73 26.22 1.22
C ASP A 79 16.27 27.44 0.41
N ASN A 80 17.19 28.21 -0.16
CA ASN A 80 16.85 29.39 -0.96
C ASN A 80 16.26 29.02 -2.33
N ASP A 81 16.78 27.97 -2.96
CA ASP A 81 16.33 27.54 -4.29
C ASP A 81 15.00 26.77 -4.22
N LEU A 82 14.83 25.89 -3.22
CA LEU A 82 13.57 25.17 -2.99
C LEU A 82 12.44 26.12 -2.53
N SER A 83 12.75 27.09 -1.67
CA SER A 83 11.76 28.08 -1.23
C SER A 83 11.27 28.93 -2.40
N ARG A 84 12.18 29.40 -3.26
CA ARG A 84 11.84 30.14 -4.49
C ARG A 84 11.01 29.30 -5.45
N SER A 85 11.45 28.08 -5.75
CA SER A 85 10.75 27.16 -6.65
C SER A 85 9.33 26.84 -6.18
N TRP A 86 9.13 26.60 -4.88
CA TRP A 86 7.80 26.32 -4.35
C TRP A 86 6.90 27.57 -4.36
N THR A 87 7.43 28.74 -4.01
CA THR A 87 6.65 29.99 -4.09
C THR A 87 6.23 30.32 -5.52
N GLU A 88 7.10 30.09 -6.50
CA GLU A 88 6.83 30.35 -7.90
C GLU A 88 5.76 29.39 -8.45
N ALA A 89 5.89 28.09 -8.17
CA ALA A 89 4.87 27.09 -8.52
C ALA A 89 3.51 27.40 -7.85
N PHE A 90 3.51 27.92 -6.62
CA PHE A 90 2.28 28.33 -5.94
C PHE A 90 1.64 29.55 -6.58
N VAL A 91 2.45 30.54 -6.99
CA VAL A 91 1.98 31.72 -7.74
C VAL A 91 1.39 31.32 -9.10
N ASP A 92 2.00 30.36 -9.81
CA ASP A 92 1.47 29.84 -11.07
C ASP A 92 0.11 29.15 -10.87
N ILE A 93 -0.03 28.28 -9.86
CA ILE A 93 -1.30 27.63 -9.54
C ILE A 93 -2.38 28.68 -9.23
N LEU A 94 -2.06 29.71 -8.45
CA LEU A 94 -3.01 30.78 -8.12
C LEU A 94 -3.36 31.63 -9.36
N SER A 95 -2.39 31.84 -10.25
CA SER A 95 -2.58 32.56 -11.51
C SER A 95 -3.51 31.77 -12.45
N ASP A 96 -3.32 30.46 -12.57
CA ASP A 96 -4.21 29.57 -13.32
C ASP A 96 -5.64 29.54 -12.76
N VAL A 97 -5.77 29.53 -11.43
CA VAL A 97 -7.07 29.60 -10.76
C VAL A 97 -7.75 30.95 -10.96
N ARG A 98 -6.97 32.04 -10.97
CA ARG A 98 -7.46 33.41 -11.19
C ARG A 98 -7.86 33.64 -12.66
N ASN A 99 -7.13 33.04 -13.60
CA ASN A 99 -7.28 33.28 -15.04
C ASN A 99 -8.17 32.24 -15.75
N LYS A 100 -8.81 31.30 -15.03
CA LYS A 100 -9.67 30.20 -15.53
C LYS A 100 -10.10 30.32 -16.99
N LYS A 101 -9.27 29.79 -17.89
CA LYS A 101 -9.72 29.25 -19.18
C LYS A 101 -10.14 27.81 -18.91
N ASP A 102 -11.40 27.50 -19.20
CA ASP A 102 -12.07 26.19 -19.11
C ASP A 102 -11.18 25.00 -18.69
N LEU A 103 -11.00 24.81 -17.38
CA LEU A 103 -10.32 23.63 -16.86
C LEU A 103 -11.09 22.38 -17.32
N VAL A 104 -10.43 21.54 -18.12
CA VAL A 104 -10.97 20.25 -18.59
C VAL A 104 -11.47 19.46 -17.38
N LYS A 105 -12.79 19.43 -17.18
CA LYS A 105 -13.41 18.70 -16.07
C LYS A 105 -13.03 17.23 -16.20
N LYS A 106 -12.27 16.70 -15.23
CA LYS A 106 -11.95 15.26 -15.17
C LYS A 106 -13.26 14.47 -15.20
N ARG A 107 -13.45 13.65 -16.24
CA ARG A 107 -14.65 12.81 -16.39
C ARG A 107 -14.66 11.77 -15.27
N ARG A 108 -15.81 11.65 -14.58
CA ARG A 108 -16.00 10.61 -13.55
C ARG A 108 -15.86 9.23 -14.18
N GLY A 109 -15.16 8.31 -13.49
CA GLY A 109 -15.02 6.92 -13.93
C GLY A 109 -16.38 6.21 -14.07
N LYS A 110 -16.43 5.18 -14.94
CA LYS A 110 -17.62 4.33 -15.12
C LYS A 110 -17.87 3.49 -13.87
N LYS A 111 -19.11 3.45 -13.39
CA LYS A 111 -19.54 2.53 -12.33
C LYS A 111 -19.60 1.11 -12.88
N ILE A 112 -19.14 0.13 -12.11
CA ILE A 112 -19.21 -1.28 -12.44
C ILE A 112 -20.45 -1.85 -11.74
N ASN A 113 -21.34 -2.51 -12.50
CA ASN A 113 -22.52 -3.17 -11.94
C ASN A 113 -22.12 -4.58 -11.47
N ILE A 114 -22.18 -4.83 -10.15
CA ILE A 114 -21.67 -6.06 -9.51
C ILE A 114 -22.77 -6.60 -8.61
N SER A 115 -23.14 -7.88 -8.79
CA SER A 115 -24.11 -8.55 -7.93
C SER A 115 -23.54 -8.74 -6.52
N ALA A 116 -24.39 -8.66 -5.49
CA ALA A 116 -23.96 -8.87 -4.10
C ALA A 116 -23.24 -10.21 -3.94
N GLY A 117 -22.14 -10.20 -3.19
CA GLY A 117 -21.31 -11.40 -2.96
C GLY A 117 -20.36 -11.77 -4.12
N LYS A 118 -20.41 -11.09 -5.27
CA LYS A 118 -19.50 -11.35 -6.39
C LYS A 118 -18.16 -10.65 -6.16
N SER A 119 -17.09 -11.44 -6.09
CA SER A 119 -15.71 -10.92 -6.06
C SER A 119 -15.31 -10.46 -7.46
N VAL A 120 -14.71 -9.27 -7.57
CA VAL A 120 -14.22 -8.71 -8.84
C VAL A 120 -12.71 -8.59 -8.80
N ARG A 121 -12.03 -9.20 -9.77
CA ARG A 121 -10.59 -9.12 -10.00
C ARG A 121 -10.29 -8.13 -11.13
N ILE A 122 -9.03 -7.71 -11.25
CA ILE A 122 -8.58 -6.82 -12.34
C ILE A 122 -8.85 -7.40 -13.73
N ASN A 123 -8.76 -8.73 -13.88
CA ASN A 123 -9.10 -9.41 -15.12
C ASN A 123 -10.60 -9.34 -15.44
N ASP A 124 -11.47 -9.22 -14.44
CA ASP A 124 -12.92 -9.11 -14.62
C ASP A 124 -13.35 -7.69 -15.04
N ILE A 125 -12.44 -6.71 -14.93
CA ILE A 125 -12.65 -5.30 -15.29
C ILE A 125 -12.15 -5.02 -16.71
N LYS A 126 -11.22 -5.83 -17.23
CA LYS A 126 -10.68 -5.66 -18.58
C LYS A 126 -11.60 -6.32 -19.61
N LYS A 127 -12.23 -5.48 -20.44
CA LYS A 127 -12.69 -5.80 -21.80
C LYS A 127 -11.92 -4.90 -22.75
#